data_AF-A0A662XQQ2-F1
#
_entry.id   AF-A0A662XQQ2-F1
#
_cell.length_a   1.000
_cell.length_b   1.000
_cell.length_c   1.000
_cell.angle_alpha   90.00
_cell.angle_beta   90.00
_cell.angle_gamma   90.00
#
_symmetry.space_group_name_H-M   'P 1'
#
loop_
_entity.id
_entity.type
_entity.pdbx_description
1 polymer ?
#
loop_
_entity_poly.entity_id
_entity_poly.type
_entity_poly.pdbx_seq_one_letter_code
_entity_poly.pdbx_strand_id
1 'polypeptide(L)'
;MSGRASVTLVSNRSLHGHTALVAAAFTVSLYSEFAVTSSRTALEAQAEPDAAAIPVLTSKLTSAATPEDVLSICTQQIPRTMNLRAIAAVALSSLASVQAAVIAHDAVVPFAQPTPTTTLQTMAVKFKPQIDISNGCHPYPAVDEDGNTSGGLKPTGSESSGCTGSSLGSQIYGRAVEYEGVYAFMYSWYMPKDETLPGLGHRHDWEACVVWVDDITLDEPNIIALSASYHSTYLVYYPPSSDYLDGDSAKIDYSTSWIILDHSLSATSDSGETQDLIMWDQLTTAAQTALEDTDFGSANVPFKEANFETKLANAYYA
;
A
#
# COMPACT_ATOMS: atom_id res chain seq x y z
N MET A 1 -17.94 -32.41 49.87
CA MET A 1 -18.19 -31.65 48.62
C MET A 1 -16.84 -31.25 48.05
N SER A 2 -16.35 -32.01 47.08
CA SER A 2 -15.06 -31.79 46.40
C SER A 2 -15.29 -32.18 44.94
N GLY A 3 -15.29 -31.20 44.05
CA GLY A 3 -15.49 -31.39 42.61
C GLY A 3 -14.15 -31.31 41.89
N ARG A 4 -13.76 -32.39 41.21
CA ARG A 4 -12.69 -32.40 40.21
C ARG A 4 -13.27 -32.01 38.86
N ALA A 5 -12.76 -30.95 38.24
CA ALA A 5 -12.98 -30.64 36.83
C ALA A 5 -11.89 -31.32 35.99
N SER A 6 -12.30 -31.98 34.91
CA SER A 6 -11.42 -32.62 33.93
C SER A 6 -11.25 -31.67 32.75
N VAL A 7 -10.00 -31.36 32.36
CA VAL A 7 -9.66 -30.52 31.21
C VAL A 7 -9.47 -31.44 29.99
N THR A 8 -10.27 -31.23 28.94
CA THR A 8 -10.06 -31.84 27.61
C THR A 8 -9.55 -30.76 26.67
N LEU A 9 -8.38 -30.97 26.09
CA LEU A 9 -7.80 -30.16 25.02
C LEU A 9 -8.52 -30.45 23.70
N VAL A 10 -9.11 -29.42 23.09
CA VAL A 10 -9.55 -29.47 21.69
C VAL A 10 -8.71 -28.46 20.90
N SER A 11 -7.93 -29.00 19.97
CA SER A 11 -7.18 -28.26 18.94
C SER A 11 -8.16 -27.64 17.95
N ASN A 12 -8.08 -26.33 17.72
CA ASN A 12 -8.87 -25.66 16.68
C ASN A 12 -7.93 -25.10 15.60
N ARG A 13 -8.00 -25.68 14.40
CA ARG A 13 -7.38 -25.20 13.17
C ARG A 13 -8.40 -24.34 12.39
N SER A 14 -7.86 -23.35 11.67
CA SER A 14 -8.42 -22.77 10.43
C SER A 14 -9.44 -21.63 10.56
N LEU A 15 -8.95 -20.39 10.75
CA LEU A 15 -9.59 -19.18 10.24
C LEU A 15 -9.13 -18.95 8.79
N HIS A 16 -9.86 -19.46 7.80
CA HIS A 16 -9.70 -19.14 6.37
C HIS A 16 -11.06 -18.98 5.65
N GLY A 17 -12.17 -18.84 6.38
CA GLY A 17 -13.52 -18.95 5.82
C GLY A 17 -14.24 -17.63 5.51
N HIS A 18 -13.76 -16.47 5.96
CA HIS A 18 -14.56 -15.24 5.91
C HIS A 18 -14.21 -14.29 4.75
N THR A 19 -13.02 -14.39 4.16
CA THR A 19 -12.61 -13.56 3.02
C THR A 19 -13.21 -14.03 1.69
N ALA A 20 -13.48 -15.33 1.55
CA ALA A 20 -14.03 -15.92 0.32
C ALA A 20 -15.51 -15.58 0.08
N LEU A 21 -16.28 -15.33 1.15
CA LEU A 21 -17.72 -15.09 1.06
C LEU A 21 -18.04 -13.69 0.48
N VAL A 22 -17.17 -12.72 0.69
CA VAL A 22 -17.34 -11.34 0.20
C VAL A 22 -16.94 -11.23 -1.28
N ALA A 23 -15.92 -11.96 -1.70
CA ALA A 23 -15.49 -12.02 -3.10
C ALA A 23 -16.56 -12.63 -4.04
N ALA A 24 -17.26 -13.67 -3.57
CA ALA A 24 -18.30 -14.35 -4.35
C ALA A 24 -19.56 -13.49 -4.59
N ALA A 25 -19.92 -12.63 -3.64
CA ALA A 25 -21.09 -11.74 -3.78
C ALA A 25 -20.85 -10.64 -4.84
N PHE A 26 -19.62 -10.15 -4.95
CA PHE A 26 -19.25 -9.14 -5.95
C PHE A 26 -19.22 -9.70 -7.38
N THR A 27 -18.83 -10.96 -7.55
CA THR A 27 -18.82 -11.60 -8.87
C THR A 27 -20.23 -11.78 -9.44
N VAL A 28 -21.24 -12.07 -8.61
CA VAL A 28 -22.62 -12.29 -9.07
C VAL A 28 -23.28 -10.99 -9.56
N SER A 29 -22.96 -9.84 -8.95
CA SER A 29 -23.55 -8.55 -9.34
C SER A 29 -23.09 -8.09 -10.71
N LEU A 30 -21.80 -8.27 -11.03
CA LEU A 30 -21.20 -7.90 -12.32
C LEU A 30 -21.72 -8.76 -13.49
N TYR A 31 -22.08 -10.01 -13.24
CA TYR A 31 -22.69 -10.88 -14.26
C TYR A 31 -24.11 -10.44 -14.66
N SER A 32 -24.84 -9.79 -13.76
CA SER A 32 -26.22 -9.35 -14.03
C SER A 32 -26.29 -8.14 -14.95
N GLU A 33 -25.35 -7.20 -14.83
CA GLU A 33 -25.34 -5.97 -15.65
C GLU A 33 -24.76 -6.21 -17.05
N PHE A 34 -23.78 -7.11 -17.20
CA PHE A 34 -23.20 -7.44 -18.50
C PHE A 34 -24.15 -8.23 -19.41
N ALA A 35 -25.08 -8.99 -18.83
CA ALA A 35 -26.08 -9.76 -19.57
C ALA A 35 -27.19 -8.89 -20.19
N VAL A 36 -27.43 -7.68 -19.68
CA VAL A 36 -28.53 -6.81 -20.12
C VAL A 36 -28.17 -5.97 -21.34
N THR A 37 -26.89 -5.72 -21.62
CA THR A 37 -26.46 -4.80 -22.70
C THR A 37 -26.04 -5.48 -24.00
N SER A 38 -25.99 -6.81 -24.07
CA SER A 38 -25.55 -7.53 -25.27
C SER A 38 -26.50 -8.67 -25.66
N SER A 39 -27.75 -8.34 -25.98
CA SER A 39 -28.65 -9.29 -26.66
C SER A 39 -29.81 -8.59 -27.37
N ARG A 40 -29.48 -7.76 -28.36
CA ARG A 40 -30.33 -7.67 -29.57
C ARG A 40 -29.59 -8.42 -30.67
N THR A 41 -30.33 -9.29 -31.34
CA THR A 41 -29.95 -10.16 -32.46
C THR A 41 -28.95 -11.29 -32.15
N ALA A 42 -29.46 -12.49 -31.84
CA ALA A 42 -29.39 -13.64 -32.76
C ALA A 42 -29.83 -14.96 -32.09
N LEU A 43 -30.77 -15.62 -32.78
CA LEU A 43 -31.06 -17.06 -32.82
C LEU A 43 -31.72 -17.75 -31.61
N GLU A 44 -33.03 -17.92 -31.80
CA GLU A 44 -33.87 -18.98 -31.25
C GLU A 44 -33.35 -20.39 -31.57
N ALA A 45 -33.78 -21.34 -30.72
CA ALA A 45 -33.68 -22.81 -30.82
C ALA A 45 -32.42 -23.46 -30.24
N GLN A 46 -32.37 -23.60 -28.91
CA GLN A 46 -31.79 -24.76 -28.23
C GLN A 46 -32.44 -24.93 -26.85
N ALA A 47 -32.75 -26.19 -26.49
CA ALA A 47 -33.58 -26.59 -25.36
C ALA A 47 -33.09 -26.03 -24.01
N GLU A 48 -34.03 -25.55 -23.18
CA GLU A 48 -33.74 -25.18 -21.79
C GLU A 48 -33.15 -26.39 -21.03
N PRO A 49 -32.04 -26.23 -20.30
CA PRO A 49 -31.58 -27.24 -19.37
C PRO A 49 -32.53 -27.29 -18.16
N ASP A 50 -32.83 -28.51 -17.73
CA ASP A 50 -33.72 -28.84 -16.61
C ASP A 50 -33.34 -28.02 -15.36
N ALA A 51 -34.23 -27.12 -14.92
CA ALA A 51 -33.97 -26.13 -13.85
C ALA A 51 -33.56 -26.77 -12.50
N ALA A 52 -33.78 -28.09 -12.35
CA ALA A 52 -33.35 -28.87 -11.20
C ALA A 52 -31.85 -29.26 -11.19
N ALA A 53 -31.13 -29.14 -12.31
CA ALA A 53 -29.72 -29.54 -12.42
C ALA A 53 -28.74 -28.44 -11.94
N ILE A 54 -29.16 -27.18 -12.00
CA ILE A 54 -28.33 -26.00 -11.67
C ILE A 54 -27.94 -25.95 -10.18
N PRO A 55 -28.86 -26.16 -9.21
CA PRO A 55 -28.51 -26.08 -7.78
C PRO A 55 -27.50 -27.15 -7.34
N VAL A 56 -27.54 -28.33 -7.98
CA VAL A 56 -26.69 -29.48 -7.65
C VAL A 56 -25.26 -29.29 -8.16
N LEU A 57 -25.09 -28.71 -9.34
CA LEU A 57 -23.77 -28.43 -9.91
C LEU A 57 -23.05 -27.34 -9.11
N THR A 58 -23.77 -26.29 -8.71
CA THR A 58 -23.25 -25.21 -7.87
C THR A 58 -22.77 -25.73 -6.52
N SER A 59 -23.56 -26.59 -5.86
CA SER A 59 -23.17 -27.24 -4.59
C SER A 59 -21.88 -28.07 -4.71
N LYS A 60 -21.69 -28.79 -5.81
CA LYS A 60 -20.50 -29.63 -6.02
C LYS A 60 -19.26 -28.79 -6.30
N LEU A 61 -19.38 -27.75 -7.13
CA LEU A 61 -18.27 -26.83 -7.43
C LEU A 61 -17.80 -26.07 -6.18
N THR A 62 -18.73 -25.68 -5.28
CA THR A 62 -18.37 -25.05 -4.01
C THR A 62 -17.66 -25.96 -3.01
N SER A 63 -17.66 -27.28 -3.24
CA SER A 63 -17.00 -28.27 -2.38
C SER A 63 -15.64 -28.76 -2.91
N ALA A 64 -15.23 -28.30 -4.10
CA ALA A 64 -13.96 -28.68 -4.69
C ALA A 64 -12.79 -28.01 -3.96
N ALA A 65 -11.85 -28.80 -3.44
CA ALA A 65 -10.71 -28.31 -2.67
C ALA A 65 -9.48 -28.04 -3.54
N THR A 66 -9.45 -28.60 -4.76
CA THR A 66 -8.32 -28.47 -5.69
C THR A 66 -8.79 -28.23 -7.13
N PRO A 67 -7.93 -27.68 -8.00
CA PRO A 67 -8.25 -27.50 -9.42
C PRO A 67 -8.55 -28.81 -10.15
N GLU A 68 -7.98 -29.94 -9.71
CA GLU A 68 -8.25 -31.26 -10.29
C GLU A 68 -9.67 -31.75 -9.97
N ASP A 69 -10.19 -31.43 -8.78
CA ASP A 69 -11.56 -31.77 -8.38
C ASP A 69 -12.60 -31.05 -9.24
N VAL A 70 -12.35 -29.78 -9.57
CA VAL A 70 -13.20 -28.98 -10.45
C VAL A 70 -13.24 -29.60 -11.85
N LEU A 71 -12.08 -30.03 -12.38
CA LEU A 71 -11.96 -30.64 -13.69
C LEU A 71 -12.69 -32.00 -13.76
N SER A 72 -12.65 -32.78 -12.68
CA SER A 72 -13.36 -34.05 -12.54
C SER A 72 -14.88 -33.86 -12.50
N ILE A 73 -15.38 -32.85 -11.77
CA ILE A 73 -16.81 -32.52 -11.70
C ILE A 73 -17.33 -32.06 -13.07
N CYS A 74 -16.57 -31.22 -13.76
CA CYS A 74 -16.93 -30.71 -15.09
C CYS A 74 -16.97 -31.81 -16.16
N THR A 75 -16.09 -32.82 -16.07
CA THR A 75 -16.05 -33.92 -17.05
C THR A 75 -17.16 -34.97 -16.86
N GLN A 76 -17.67 -35.14 -15.64
CA GLN A 76 -18.76 -36.09 -15.36
C GLN A 76 -20.14 -35.59 -15.80
N GLN A 77 -20.31 -34.27 -16.00
CA GLN A 77 -21.61 -33.67 -16.32
C GLN A 77 -21.87 -33.46 -17.82
N ILE A 78 -20.97 -33.92 -18.70
CA ILE A 78 -21.09 -33.74 -20.15
C ILE A 78 -22.04 -34.80 -20.73
N PRO A 79 -23.19 -34.42 -21.34
CA PRO A 79 -24.03 -35.36 -22.05
C PRO A 79 -23.26 -36.00 -23.22
N ARG A 80 -23.34 -37.33 -23.31
CA ARG A 80 -22.55 -38.22 -24.19
C ARG A 80 -22.73 -38.03 -25.72
N THR A 81 -23.33 -36.93 -26.18
CA THR A 81 -23.70 -36.76 -27.60
C THR A 81 -23.25 -35.45 -28.25
N MET A 82 -22.42 -34.62 -27.60
CA MET A 82 -21.91 -33.40 -28.24
C MET A 82 -20.53 -33.59 -28.88
N ASN A 83 -20.48 -33.21 -30.16
CA ASN A 83 -19.40 -33.35 -31.12
C ASN A 83 -18.09 -32.68 -30.61
N LEU A 84 -17.03 -33.48 -30.41
CA LEU A 84 -15.76 -33.13 -29.77
C LEU A 84 -14.90 -32.04 -30.48
N ARG A 85 -15.44 -31.31 -31.46
CA ARG A 85 -14.70 -30.35 -32.29
C ARG A 85 -15.02 -28.88 -32.04
N ALA A 86 -15.91 -28.55 -31.10
CA ALA A 86 -16.36 -27.18 -30.87
C ALA A 86 -16.03 -26.61 -29.46
N ILE A 87 -15.24 -27.30 -28.64
CA ILE A 87 -14.86 -26.83 -27.30
C ILE A 87 -13.33 -26.78 -27.19
N ALA A 88 -12.72 -25.83 -27.90
CA ALA A 88 -11.32 -25.46 -27.72
C ALA A 88 -11.10 -23.95 -27.89
N ALA A 89 -12.15 -23.12 -27.66
CA ALA A 89 -12.09 -21.68 -27.89
C ALA A 89 -12.56 -20.81 -26.71
N VAL A 90 -13.05 -21.38 -25.60
CA VAL A 90 -13.51 -20.57 -24.46
C VAL A 90 -13.19 -21.29 -23.14
N ALA A 91 -11.93 -21.18 -22.68
CA ALA A 91 -11.53 -21.35 -21.27
C ALA A 91 -10.02 -21.20 -21.14
N LEU A 92 -9.50 -19.98 -21.31
CA LEU A 92 -8.27 -19.54 -20.65
C LEU A 92 -8.19 -18.02 -20.71
N SER A 93 -9.15 -17.33 -20.06
CA SER A 93 -8.85 -15.99 -19.54
C SER A 93 -7.84 -16.22 -18.41
N SER A 94 -6.56 -16.25 -18.77
CA SER A 94 -5.46 -16.29 -17.83
C SER A 94 -5.63 -15.09 -16.89
N LEU A 95 -5.96 -15.34 -15.63
CA LEU A 95 -5.53 -14.47 -14.55
C LEU A 95 -4.00 -14.54 -14.57
N ALA A 96 -3.38 -13.73 -15.41
CA ALA A 96 -1.98 -13.41 -15.22
C ALA A 96 -1.97 -12.61 -13.92
N SER A 97 -1.70 -13.28 -12.81
CA SER A 97 -1.20 -12.61 -11.62
C SER A 97 0.08 -11.91 -12.08
N VAL A 98 0.00 -10.60 -12.35
CA VAL A 98 1.18 -9.77 -12.51
C VAL A 98 1.88 -9.87 -11.16
N GLN A 99 2.90 -10.71 -11.09
CA GLN A 99 3.72 -10.81 -9.91
C GLN A 99 4.51 -9.51 -9.86
N ALA A 100 4.22 -8.68 -8.86
CA ALA A 100 5.02 -7.51 -8.51
C ALA A 100 6.51 -7.83 -8.62
N ALA A 101 7.23 -7.11 -9.48
CA ALA A 101 8.65 -7.31 -9.69
C ALA A 101 9.46 -6.29 -8.89
N VAL A 102 10.68 -6.68 -8.51
CA VAL A 102 11.68 -5.72 -8.05
C VAL A 102 12.40 -5.17 -9.29
N ILE A 103 12.28 -3.85 -9.52
CA ILE A 103 12.81 -3.17 -10.72
C ILE A 103 13.93 -2.18 -10.37
N ALA A 104 14.59 -1.59 -11.36
CA ALA A 104 15.60 -0.57 -11.11
C ALA A 104 14.97 0.65 -10.40
N HIS A 105 15.72 1.29 -9.49
CA HIS A 105 15.20 2.39 -8.66
C HIS A 105 14.77 3.60 -9.50
N ASP A 106 15.37 3.79 -10.69
CA ASP A 106 15.08 4.85 -11.65
C ASP A 106 14.05 4.45 -12.73
N ALA A 107 13.49 3.24 -12.64
CA ALA A 107 12.46 2.73 -13.54
C ALA A 107 11.05 2.71 -12.91
N VAL A 108 10.94 2.96 -11.60
CA VAL A 108 9.65 3.05 -10.91
C VAL A 108 8.95 4.35 -11.35
N VAL A 109 7.75 4.23 -11.91
CA VAL A 109 6.94 5.37 -12.33
C VAL A 109 6.19 5.90 -11.10
N PRO A 110 6.33 7.20 -10.74
CA PRO A 110 5.59 7.76 -9.63
C PRO A 110 4.10 7.91 -9.96
N PHE A 111 3.28 7.91 -8.93
CA PHE A 111 1.87 8.32 -8.99
C PHE A 111 1.79 9.84 -9.11
N ALA A 112 1.07 10.31 -10.12
CA ALA A 112 0.63 11.70 -10.17
C ALA A 112 -0.26 12.00 -8.95
N GLN A 113 -0.12 13.18 -8.35
CA GLN A 113 -0.95 13.58 -7.21
C GLN A 113 -2.44 13.61 -7.60
N PRO A 114 -3.30 12.73 -7.04
CA PRO A 114 -4.71 12.72 -7.39
C PRO A 114 -5.44 13.96 -6.88
N THR A 115 -6.57 14.30 -7.50
CA THR A 115 -7.48 15.30 -6.92
C THR A 115 -8.11 14.75 -5.63
N PRO A 116 -8.02 15.46 -4.49
CA PRO A 116 -8.64 15.03 -3.25
C PRO A 116 -10.15 14.84 -3.36
N THR A 117 -10.67 13.75 -2.78
CA THR A 117 -12.11 13.44 -2.75
C THR A 117 -12.68 13.41 -1.33
N THR A 118 -11.82 13.44 -0.31
CA THR A 118 -12.20 13.44 1.11
C THR A 118 -11.58 14.63 1.84
N THR A 119 -12.13 14.98 3.01
CA THR A 119 -11.56 16.03 3.87
C THR A 119 -10.13 15.70 4.28
N LEU A 120 -9.85 14.44 4.66
CA LEU A 120 -8.49 14.01 5.00
C LEU A 120 -7.52 14.17 3.84
N GLN A 121 -7.90 13.78 2.61
CA GLN A 121 -7.04 13.98 1.45
C GLN A 121 -6.82 15.47 1.15
N THR A 122 -7.85 16.30 1.35
CA THR A 122 -7.75 17.76 1.14
C THR A 122 -6.78 18.38 2.13
N MET A 123 -6.88 17.99 3.40
CA MET A 123 -5.95 18.44 4.45
C MET A 123 -4.55 17.89 4.27
N ALA A 124 -4.41 16.64 3.81
CA ALA A 124 -3.10 16.07 3.53
C ALA A 124 -2.36 16.82 2.39
N VAL A 125 -3.10 17.35 1.41
CA VAL A 125 -2.51 18.26 0.41
C VAL A 125 -2.21 19.64 1.00
N LYS A 126 -3.10 20.20 1.86
CA LYS A 126 -2.88 21.50 2.53
C LYS A 126 -1.62 21.47 3.40
N PHE A 127 -1.44 20.43 4.21
CA PHE A 127 -0.36 20.28 5.18
C PHE A 127 0.84 19.48 4.65
N LYS A 128 0.96 19.35 3.33
CA LYS A 128 2.05 18.62 2.69
C LYS A 128 3.39 19.30 3.01
N PRO A 129 4.37 18.59 3.58
CA PRO A 129 5.65 19.18 3.95
C PRO A 129 6.56 19.42 2.75
N GLN A 130 7.53 20.29 2.95
CA GLN A 130 8.74 20.42 2.15
C GLN A 130 9.84 19.54 2.74
N ILE A 131 10.71 19.02 1.88
CA ILE A 131 11.94 18.33 2.28
C ILE A 131 13.17 19.01 1.70
N ASP A 132 14.06 19.47 2.55
CA ASP A 132 15.40 19.93 2.20
C ASP A 132 16.38 18.75 2.29
N ILE A 133 17.26 18.63 1.30
CA ILE A 133 18.21 17.52 1.19
C ILE A 133 19.61 18.10 1.40
N SER A 134 20.06 18.11 2.66
CA SER A 134 21.41 18.60 2.98
C SER A 134 22.51 17.69 2.41
N ASN A 135 22.30 16.37 2.48
CA ASN A 135 23.18 15.35 1.92
C ASN A 135 22.42 14.05 1.60
N GLY A 136 23.11 13.05 1.05
CA GLY A 136 22.50 11.78 0.65
C GLY A 136 21.67 11.83 -0.63
N CYS A 137 20.66 10.97 -0.70
CA CYS A 137 19.79 10.81 -1.86
C CYS A 137 18.58 11.75 -1.80
N HIS A 138 18.10 12.19 -2.97
CA HIS A 138 16.76 12.76 -3.10
C HIS A 138 15.70 11.66 -2.99
N PRO A 139 14.42 12.00 -2.72
CA PRO A 139 13.34 11.01 -2.70
C PRO A 139 13.03 10.42 -4.09
N TYR A 140 12.69 9.13 -4.11
CA TYR A 140 12.30 8.36 -5.29
C TYR A 140 10.95 7.66 -5.05
N PRO A 141 10.21 7.30 -6.11
CA PRO A 141 9.10 6.38 -5.98
C PRO A 141 9.60 4.98 -5.58
N ALA A 142 9.00 4.43 -4.52
CA ALA A 142 9.31 3.10 -4.01
C ALA A 142 8.49 1.98 -4.67
N VAL A 143 7.31 2.32 -5.19
CA VAL A 143 6.34 1.40 -5.80
C VAL A 143 5.59 2.10 -6.92
N ASP A 144 5.24 1.37 -7.98
CA ASP A 144 4.40 1.85 -9.09
C ASP A 144 2.95 1.29 -9.03
N GLU A 145 2.11 1.66 -10.01
CA GLU A 145 0.70 1.27 -10.05
C GLU A 145 0.45 -0.24 -10.16
N ASP A 146 1.39 -0.97 -10.77
CA ASP A 146 1.36 -2.42 -10.95
C ASP A 146 1.91 -3.17 -9.72
N GLY A 147 2.39 -2.44 -8.71
CA GLY A 147 2.99 -2.98 -7.50
C GLY A 147 4.46 -3.38 -7.66
N ASN A 148 5.14 -3.01 -8.75
CA ASN A 148 6.57 -3.22 -8.83
C ASN A 148 7.28 -2.31 -7.82
N THR A 149 8.29 -2.83 -7.13
CA THR A 149 9.03 -2.08 -6.11
C THR A 149 10.44 -1.74 -6.54
N SER A 150 10.93 -0.61 -6.05
CA SER A 150 12.31 -0.18 -6.25
C SER A 150 13.28 -1.20 -5.65
N GLY A 151 14.21 -1.68 -6.48
CA GLY A 151 15.35 -2.47 -6.03
C GLY A 151 16.42 -1.66 -5.30
N GLY A 152 16.26 -0.34 -5.19
CA GLY A 152 17.21 0.56 -4.52
C GLY A 152 18.61 0.57 -5.13
N LEU A 153 19.55 1.18 -4.41
CA LEU A 153 20.95 1.27 -4.77
C LEU A 153 21.83 0.56 -3.74
N LYS A 154 22.93 -0.03 -4.22
CA LYS A 154 23.96 -0.50 -3.31
C LYS A 154 24.64 0.72 -2.68
N PRO A 155 24.93 0.73 -1.36
CA PRO A 155 25.71 1.81 -0.72
C PRO A 155 27.16 1.70 -1.19
N THR A 156 27.44 2.32 -2.33
CA THR A 156 28.74 2.44 -2.95
C THR A 156 28.80 3.77 -3.71
N GLY A 157 30.00 4.33 -3.80
CA GLY A 157 30.22 5.65 -4.41
C GLY A 157 30.10 6.75 -3.36
N SER A 158 29.80 7.98 -3.79
CA SER A 158 29.42 9.03 -2.85
C SER A 158 27.99 8.83 -2.33
N GLU A 159 27.66 9.50 -1.23
CA GLU A 159 26.35 9.47 -0.56
C GLU A 159 25.19 9.65 -1.56
N SER A 160 25.31 10.60 -2.48
CA SER A 160 24.29 10.91 -3.51
C SER A 160 24.48 10.20 -4.86
N SER A 161 25.53 9.39 -5.02
CA SER A 161 25.87 8.79 -6.33
C SER A 161 24.76 7.88 -6.85
N GLY A 162 24.16 8.28 -7.97
CA GLY A 162 23.09 7.55 -8.65
C GLY A 162 21.68 7.83 -8.12
N CYS A 163 21.53 8.74 -7.15
CA CYS A 163 20.25 9.06 -6.51
C CYS A 163 20.00 10.57 -6.33
N THR A 164 20.41 11.40 -7.29
CA THR A 164 20.19 12.86 -7.27
C THR A 164 18.82 13.29 -7.84
N GLY A 165 17.88 12.35 -7.95
CA GLY A 165 16.55 12.56 -8.52
C GLY A 165 16.25 11.66 -9.72
N SER A 166 15.05 11.09 -9.78
CA SER A 166 14.60 10.27 -10.91
C SER A 166 14.19 11.14 -12.09
N SER A 167 14.52 10.70 -13.30
CA SER A 167 14.01 11.35 -14.53
C SER A 167 12.49 11.21 -14.71
N LEU A 168 11.86 10.28 -13.98
CA LEU A 168 10.41 10.04 -14.01
C LEU A 168 9.65 10.88 -12.98
N GLY A 169 10.36 11.55 -12.07
CA GLY A 169 9.77 12.32 -10.96
C GLY A 169 10.03 11.70 -9.59
N SER A 170 9.72 12.48 -8.55
CA SER A 170 9.87 12.09 -7.14
C SER A 170 8.51 11.71 -6.54
N GLN A 171 8.47 11.28 -5.28
CA GLN A 171 7.22 10.89 -4.60
C GLN A 171 7.29 11.19 -3.10
N ILE A 172 6.17 11.61 -2.54
CA ILE A 172 5.89 11.55 -1.10
C ILE A 172 4.64 10.69 -0.87
N TYR A 173 4.70 9.81 0.12
CA TYR A 173 3.61 8.93 0.53
C TYR A 173 2.94 9.50 1.78
N GLY A 174 1.62 9.39 1.89
CA GLY A 174 0.89 9.90 3.06
C GLY A 174 -0.08 8.89 3.66
N ARG A 175 -0.27 8.92 4.98
CA ARG A 175 -1.37 8.22 5.65
C ARG A 175 -1.85 9.05 6.83
N ALA A 176 -3.17 9.21 6.94
CA ALA A 176 -3.77 10.08 7.93
C ALA A 176 -4.82 9.36 8.77
N VAL A 177 -4.92 9.73 10.05
CA VAL A 177 -5.92 9.20 10.98
C VAL A 177 -6.20 10.23 12.09
N GLU A 178 -7.38 10.18 12.68
CA GLU A 178 -7.62 10.81 13.98
C GLU A 178 -6.93 9.98 15.06
N TYR A 179 -6.15 10.62 15.92
CA TYR A 179 -5.34 9.98 16.95
C TYR A 179 -5.36 10.83 18.22
N GLU A 180 -5.87 10.28 19.32
CA GLU A 180 -5.92 10.95 20.63
C GLU A 180 -6.59 12.34 20.60
N GLY A 181 -7.63 12.51 19.76
CA GLY A 181 -8.43 13.74 19.67
C GLY A 181 -7.83 14.84 18.78
N VAL A 182 -6.77 14.53 18.04
CA VAL A 182 -6.17 15.39 17.01
C VAL A 182 -5.98 14.59 15.72
N TYR A 183 -5.56 15.22 14.63
CA TYR A 183 -5.31 14.54 13.35
C TYR A 183 -3.82 14.37 13.10
N ALA A 184 -3.42 13.12 12.86
CA ALA A 184 -2.07 12.77 12.49
C ALA A 184 -1.97 12.62 10.96
N PHE A 185 -1.11 13.41 10.32
CA PHE A 185 -0.75 13.25 8.91
C PHE A 185 0.70 12.76 8.84
N MET A 186 0.89 11.45 8.67
CA MET A 186 2.20 10.87 8.44
C MET A 186 2.56 11.03 6.97
N TYR A 187 3.69 11.67 6.70
CA TYR A 187 4.29 11.76 5.38
C TYR A 187 5.62 11.03 5.36
N SER A 188 5.90 10.32 4.28
CA SER A 188 7.06 9.46 4.19
C SER A 188 7.71 9.52 2.82
N TRP A 189 9.04 9.47 2.84
CA TRP A 189 9.88 9.47 1.66
C TRP A 189 10.70 8.19 1.60
N TYR A 190 10.94 7.74 0.38
CA TYR A 190 11.82 6.62 0.09
C TYR A 190 13.07 7.12 -0.61
N MET A 191 14.24 6.72 -0.11
CA MET A 191 15.52 6.98 -0.76
C MET A 191 16.11 5.64 -1.25
N PRO A 192 16.76 5.59 -2.43
CA PRO A 192 17.29 4.34 -2.96
C PRO A 192 18.34 3.66 -2.08
N LYS A 193 19.07 4.42 -1.28
CA LYS A 193 20.07 3.97 -0.31
C LYS A 193 20.23 5.01 0.80
N ASP A 194 20.73 4.54 1.93
CA ASP A 194 21.35 5.34 2.97
C ASP A 194 22.85 5.06 2.95
N GLU A 195 23.68 6.08 2.79
CA GLU A 195 25.13 5.92 2.79
C GLU A 195 25.79 7.15 3.39
N THR A 196 26.52 6.96 4.49
CA THR A 196 27.25 8.03 5.19
C THR A 196 28.68 8.16 4.67
N LEU A 197 29.26 7.06 4.21
CA LEU A 197 30.58 6.98 3.56
C LEU A 197 30.58 5.84 2.54
N PRO A 198 31.47 5.87 1.54
CA PRO A 198 31.58 4.80 0.55
C PRO A 198 31.62 3.39 1.17
N GLY A 199 30.54 2.62 1.02
CA GLY A 199 30.40 1.26 1.56
C GLY A 199 29.89 1.14 3.01
N LEU A 200 29.57 2.25 3.68
CA LEU A 200 28.99 2.29 5.03
C LEU A 200 27.57 2.87 4.95
N GLY A 201 26.59 2.01 5.22
CA GLY A 201 25.17 2.32 5.14
C GLY A 201 24.39 1.10 4.62
N HIS A 202 23.21 1.32 4.05
CA HIS A 202 22.34 0.26 3.55
C HIS A 202 21.61 0.62 2.26
N ARG A 203 21.17 -0.43 1.55
CA ARG A 203 20.23 -0.28 0.43
C ARG A 203 18.86 0.03 1.00
N HIS A 204 18.12 0.89 0.29
CA HIS A 204 16.83 1.44 0.70
C HIS A 204 16.94 2.34 1.91
N ASP A 205 16.07 3.33 1.97
CA ASP A 205 15.81 4.09 3.18
C ASP A 205 14.36 4.58 3.18
N TRP A 206 13.76 4.64 4.36
CA TRP A 206 12.37 5.03 4.58
C TRP A 206 12.29 5.91 5.81
N GLU A 207 12.05 7.19 5.57
CA GLU A 207 11.92 8.19 6.60
C GLU A 207 10.49 8.76 6.62
N ALA A 208 10.03 9.23 7.77
CA ALA A 208 8.71 9.81 7.91
C ALA A 208 8.64 10.93 8.95
N CYS A 209 7.89 11.97 8.62
CA CYS A 209 7.43 12.95 9.60
C CYS A 209 5.93 12.77 9.86
N VAL A 210 5.47 13.25 11.01
CA VAL A 210 4.06 13.36 11.36
C VAL A 210 3.76 14.83 11.63
N VAL A 211 2.85 15.39 10.84
CA VAL A 211 2.26 16.71 11.07
C VAL A 211 0.99 16.50 11.88
N TRP A 212 0.98 17.01 13.11
CA TRP A 212 -0.16 16.93 14.01
C TRP A 212 -0.98 18.21 13.87
N VAL A 213 -2.25 18.05 13.52
CA VAL A 213 -3.19 19.14 13.29
C VAL A 213 -4.30 19.04 14.32
N ASP A 214 -4.77 20.18 14.84
CA ASP A 214 -5.84 20.24 15.84
C ASP A 214 -7.15 19.57 15.37
N ASP A 215 -8.02 20.32 14.70
CA ASP A 215 -9.33 19.84 14.25
C ASP A 215 -9.55 20.30 12.81
N ILE A 216 -9.56 19.32 11.90
CA ILE A 216 -9.72 19.57 10.46
C ILE A 216 -11.12 20.04 10.06
N THR A 217 -12.06 20.10 10.99
CA THR A 217 -13.41 20.64 10.76
C THR A 217 -13.49 22.15 11.00
N LEU A 218 -12.43 22.76 11.54
CA LEU A 218 -12.31 24.21 11.69
C LEU A 218 -12.15 24.89 10.33
N ASP A 219 -12.54 26.16 10.26
CA ASP A 219 -12.31 26.99 9.06
C ASP A 219 -10.81 27.14 8.75
N GLU A 220 -9.99 27.22 9.82
CA GLU A 220 -8.52 27.28 9.74
C GLU A 220 -7.90 26.30 10.76
N PRO A 221 -7.70 25.03 10.38
CA PRO A 221 -6.99 24.06 11.21
C PRO A 221 -5.51 24.43 11.32
N ASN A 222 -4.90 24.17 12.48
CA ASN A 222 -3.53 24.58 12.78
C ASN A 222 -2.62 23.37 13.00
N ILE A 223 -1.38 23.48 12.52
CA ILE A 223 -0.31 22.57 12.94
C ILE A 223 0.03 22.87 14.40
N ILE A 224 -0.17 21.87 15.27
CA ILE A 224 0.10 21.98 16.70
C ILE A 224 1.43 21.34 17.09
N ALA A 225 1.86 20.29 16.39
CA ALA A 225 3.13 19.60 16.61
C ALA A 225 3.71 19.06 15.30
N LEU A 226 5.03 18.87 15.30
CA LEU A 226 5.75 18.13 14.27
C LEU A 226 6.57 17.03 14.93
N SER A 227 6.59 15.84 14.34
CA SER A 227 7.47 14.75 14.74
C SER A 227 8.28 14.29 13.52
N ALA A 228 9.59 14.21 13.61
CA ALA A 228 10.48 13.82 12.52
C ALA A 228 11.23 12.54 12.90
N SER A 229 11.25 11.53 12.02
CA SER A 229 11.93 10.26 12.29
C SER A 229 13.42 10.47 12.50
N TYR A 230 13.94 9.83 13.53
CA TYR A 230 15.35 9.90 13.89
C TYR A 230 15.78 8.50 14.32
N HIS A 231 16.11 7.68 13.32
CA HIS A 231 16.36 6.26 13.46
C HIS A 231 15.19 5.52 14.14
N SER A 232 15.41 4.96 15.33
CA SER A 232 14.39 4.22 16.10
C SER A 232 13.46 5.11 16.94
N THR A 233 13.61 6.44 16.89
CA THR A 233 12.80 7.41 17.66
C THR A 233 12.28 8.53 16.77
N TYR A 234 11.60 9.51 17.37
CA TYR A 234 11.21 10.76 16.74
C TYR A 234 11.78 11.96 17.48
N LEU A 235 12.18 13.00 16.75
CA LEU A 235 12.36 14.36 17.26
C LEU A 235 10.99 15.04 17.27
N VAL A 236 10.57 15.54 18.44
CA VAL A 236 9.25 16.17 18.63
C VAL A 236 9.41 17.68 18.82
N TYR A 237 8.59 18.44 18.10
CA TYR A 237 8.52 19.90 18.13
C TYR A 237 7.09 20.32 18.51
N TYR A 238 6.87 20.66 19.78
CA TYR A 238 5.55 21.00 20.32
C TYR A 238 5.63 22.21 21.29
N PRO A 239 5.03 23.37 20.94
CA PRO A 239 4.62 23.74 19.57
C PRO A 239 5.85 23.87 18.64
N PRO A 240 5.70 23.71 17.32
CA PRO A 240 6.81 23.93 16.39
C PRO A 240 7.19 25.42 16.34
N SER A 241 8.46 25.71 16.06
CA SER A 241 8.89 27.07 15.74
C SER A 241 8.22 27.51 14.44
N SER A 242 7.79 28.79 14.36
CA SER A 242 7.30 29.36 13.10
C SER A 242 8.34 29.30 11.99
N ASP A 243 9.63 29.30 12.34
CA ASP A 243 10.71 29.17 11.36
C ASP A 243 10.71 27.80 10.69
N TYR A 244 10.06 26.78 11.26
CA TYR A 244 9.93 25.45 10.66
C TYR A 244 8.69 25.30 9.76
N LEU A 245 7.94 26.38 9.56
CA LEU A 245 6.71 26.40 8.77
C LEU A 245 6.83 27.44 7.63
N ASP A 246 6.28 27.10 6.48
CA ASP A 246 5.99 28.02 5.39
C ASP A 246 4.48 27.96 5.10
N GLY A 247 3.74 28.85 5.76
CA GLY A 247 2.29 28.73 5.87
C GLY A 247 1.89 27.42 6.54
N ASP A 248 1.13 26.58 5.83
CA ASP A 248 0.67 25.26 6.28
C ASP A 248 1.67 24.13 5.94
N SER A 249 2.81 24.44 5.33
CA SER A 249 3.83 23.45 4.96
C SER A 249 4.92 23.39 6.02
N ALA A 250 5.07 22.25 6.70
CA ALA A 250 6.25 21.99 7.52
C ALA A 250 7.51 21.89 6.65
N LYS A 251 8.65 22.32 7.19
CA LYS A 251 9.97 22.22 6.54
C LYS A 251 10.82 21.19 7.26
N ILE A 252 11.16 20.13 6.55
CA ILE A 252 11.89 18.97 7.07
C ILE A 252 13.25 18.89 6.38
N ASP A 253 14.33 18.70 7.12
CA ASP A 253 15.66 18.39 6.58
C ASP A 253 15.89 16.89 6.65
N TYR A 254 16.42 16.33 5.56
CA TYR A 254 16.99 14.99 5.51
C TYR A 254 18.50 15.10 5.47
N SER A 255 19.15 14.62 6.53
CA SER A 255 20.60 14.73 6.66
C SER A 255 21.20 13.66 7.56
N THR A 256 22.51 13.51 7.41
CA THR A 256 23.38 12.98 8.47
C THR A 256 24.47 13.98 8.83
N SER A 257 24.72 14.16 10.13
CA SER A 257 25.81 14.99 10.66
C SER A 257 26.95 14.18 11.26
N TRP A 258 26.83 12.84 11.30
CA TRP A 258 27.85 11.98 11.90
C TRP A 258 28.16 10.78 11.00
N ILE A 259 29.44 10.52 10.79
CA ILE A 259 29.94 9.38 9.99
C ILE A 259 29.35 8.02 10.42
N ILE A 260 28.97 7.88 11.70
CA ILE A 260 28.48 6.62 12.29
C ILE A 260 26.96 6.53 12.40
N LEU A 261 26.23 7.61 12.13
CA LEU A 261 24.78 7.61 12.16
C LEU A 261 24.29 7.80 10.74
N ASP A 262 23.44 6.88 10.31
CA ASP A 262 22.72 6.89 9.04
C ASP A 262 21.87 8.18 8.92
N HIS A 263 21.16 8.39 7.82
CA HIS A 263 20.36 9.60 7.67
C HIS A 263 19.17 9.61 8.65
N SER A 264 18.61 10.81 8.85
CA SER A 264 17.45 11.04 9.69
C SER A 264 16.74 12.31 9.26
N LEU A 265 15.54 12.53 9.78
CA LEU A 265 14.80 13.77 9.60
C LEU A 265 14.93 14.70 10.81
N SER A 266 14.88 16.00 10.53
CA SER A 266 14.71 17.04 11.53
C SER A 266 13.85 18.19 11.00
N ALA A 267 13.30 19.04 11.86
CA ALA A 267 12.70 20.29 11.41
C ALA A 267 13.79 21.32 11.09
N THR A 268 13.60 22.09 10.01
CA THR A 268 14.61 23.05 9.52
C THR A 268 13.99 24.42 9.21
N SER A 269 14.82 25.47 9.27
CA SER A 269 14.46 26.80 8.79
C SER A 269 14.58 26.94 7.27
N ASP A 270 15.29 26.02 6.63
CA ASP A 270 15.59 26.08 5.20
C ASP A 270 14.41 25.58 4.36
N SER A 271 14.21 26.19 3.19
CA SER A 271 13.13 25.80 2.27
C SER A 271 13.52 24.55 1.50
N GLY A 272 12.57 23.64 1.32
CA GLY A 272 12.79 22.37 0.65
C GLY A 272 12.02 22.23 -0.66
N GLU A 273 12.21 21.10 -1.32
CA GLU A 273 11.39 20.68 -2.46
C GLU A 273 10.07 20.04 -2.01
N THR A 274 9.09 20.01 -2.91
CA THR A 274 7.82 19.28 -2.72
C THR A 274 7.66 18.23 -3.81
N GLN A 275 7.03 17.11 -3.47
CA GLN A 275 6.78 15.99 -4.38
C GLN A 275 5.29 15.78 -4.59
N ASP A 276 4.91 15.04 -5.63
CA ASP A 276 3.52 14.59 -5.79
C ASP A 276 3.15 13.66 -4.64
N LEU A 277 2.04 13.97 -3.96
CA LEU A 277 1.55 13.19 -2.83
C LEU A 277 0.62 12.09 -3.30
N ILE A 278 0.85 10.87 -2.82
CA ILE A 278 -0.10 9.77 -2.92
C ILE A 278 -0.45 9.26 -1.52
N MET A 279 -1.72 9.34 -1.16
CA MET A 279 -2.20 8.83 0.13
C MET A 279 -2.37 7.31 0.08
N TRP A 280 -2.22 6.64 1.22
CA TRP A 280 -2.37 5.19 1.36
C TRP A 280 -3.68 4.68 0.76
N ASP A 281 -4.78 5.37 1.02
CA ASP A 281 -6.13 5.04 0.52
C ASP A 281 -6.33 5.36 -0.98
N GLN A 282 -5.38 6.05 -1.62
CA GLN A 282 -5.38 6.35 -3.05
C GLN A 282 -4.49 5.43 -3.88
N LEU A 283 -3.62 4.63 -3.23
CA LEU A 283 -2.80 3.62 -3.90
C LEU A 283 -3.65 2.50 -4.52
N THR A 284 -3.16 1.88 -5.59
CA THR A 284 -3.76 0.65 -6.10
C THR A 284 -3.61 -0.47 -5.08
N THR A 285 -4.50 -1.47 -5.13
CA THR A 285 -4.36 -2.67 -4.28
C THR A 285 -3.04 -3.39 -4.50
N ALA A 286 -2.52 -3.38 -5.74
CA ALA A 286 -1.21 -3.95 -6.06
C ALA A 286 -0.08 -3.20 -5.33
N ALA A 287 -0.08 -1.88 -5.38
CA ALA A 287 0.91 -1.05 -4.69
C ALA A 287 0.83 -1.18 -3.16
N GLN A 288 -0.38 -1.17 -2.58
CA GLN A 288 -0.56 -1.41 -1.14
C GLN A 288 0.01 -2.77 -0.75
N THR A 289 -0.37 -3.84 -1.47
CA THR A 289 0.12 -5.20 -1.20
C THR A 289 1.64 -5.27 -1.29
N ALA A 290 2.22 -4.65 -2.31
CA ALA A 290 3.66 -4.62 -2.50
C ALA A 290 4.39 -3.89 -1.35
N LEU A 291 3.86 -2.77 -0.84
CA LEU A 291 4.43 -2.07 0.31
C LEU A 291 4.30 -2.88 1.61
N GLU A 292 3.25 -3.70 1.73
CA GLU A 292 3.08 -4.57 2.91
C GLU A 292 4.11 -5.69 2.95
N ASP A 293 4.28 -6.34 1.79
CA ASP A 293 4.98 -7.62 1.67
C ASP A 293 6.46 -7.48 1.32
N THR A 294 6.88 -6.37 0.70
CA THR A 294 8.28 -6.20 0.26
C THR A 294 9.22 -6.04 1.44
N ASP A 295 10.32 -6.81 1.40
CA ASP A 295 11.45 -6.66 2.30
C ASP A 295 12.41 -5.59 1.76
N PHE A 296 12.41 -4.41 2.40
CA PHE A 296 13.33 -3.31 2.10
C PHE A 296 14.63 -3.40 2.92
N GLY A 297 14.97 -4.58 3.46
CA GLY A 297 16.20 -4.83 4.20
C GLY A 297 16.22 -4.08 5.54
N SER A 298 17.12 -3.10 5.67
CA SER A 298 17.23 -2.29 6.88
C SER A 298 16.12 -1.25 7.01
N ALA A 299 15.54 -0.83 5.89
CA ALA A 299 14.50 0.18 5.83
C ALA A 299 13.10 -0.45 6.02
N ASN A 300 12.18 0.31 6.64
CA ASN A 300 10.83 -0.18 6.94
C ASN A 300 9.80 0.87 6.55
N VAL A 301 8.82 0.49 5.70
CA VAL A 301 7.68 1.35 5.36
C VAL A 301 6.97 1.78 6.66
N PRO A 302 6.91 3.07 7.02
CA PRO A 302 6.43 3.47 8.34
C PRO A 302 4.90 3.52 8.42
N PHE A 303 4.23 3.66 7.28
CA PHE A 303 2.78 3.84 7.16
C PHE A 303 2.02 2.57 6.73
N LYS A 304 2.69 1.42 6.68
CA LYS A 304 2.03 0.13 6.47
C LYS A 304 1.23 -0.33 7.67
N GLU A 305 0.26 -1.23 7.48
CA GLU A 305 -0.63 -1.73 8.54
C GLU A 305 0.16 -2.23 9.76
N ALA A 306 1.22 -3.02 9.53
CA ALA A 306 2.02 -3.59 10.60
C ALA A 306 2.78 -2.56 11.45
N ASN A 307 3.00 -1.35 10.93
CA ASN A 307 3.89 -0.36 11.52
C ASN A 307 3.16 0.92 11.95
N PHE A 308 2.08 1.29 11.26
CA PHE A 308 1.48 2.63 11.33
C PHE A 308 1.09 3.03 12.75
N GLU A 309 0.32 2.20 13.45
CA GLU A 309 -0.13 2.51 14.82
C GLU A 309 1.05 2.64 15.80
N THR A 310 2.03 1.73 15.72
CA THR A 310 3.22 1.78 16.59
C THR A 310 4.08 3.01 16.28
N LYS A 311 4.22 3.36 15.00
CA LYS A 311 4.97 4.54 14.58
C LYS A 311 4.28 5.83 15.02
N LEU A 312 2.94 5.90 14.95
CA LEU A 312 2.17 7.03 15.49
C LEU A 312 2.33 7.15 17.01
N ALA A 313 2.22 6.05 17.75
CA ALA A 313 2.39 6.07 19.20
C ALA A 313 3.78 6.58 19.62
N ASN A 314 4.83 6.17 18.90
CA ASN A 314 6.19 6.67 19.15
C ASN A 314 6.41 8.12 18.72
N ALA A 315 5.63 8.60 17.74
CA ALA A 315 5.70 9.97 17.25
C ALA A 315 4.82 10.94 18.04
N TYR A 316 3.90 10.44 18.87
CA TYR A 316 2.94 11.28 19.57
C TYR A 316 3.64 12.27 20.50
N TYR A 317 3.23 13.53 20.43
CA TYR A 317 3.97 14.66 21.00
C TYR A 317 3.71 14.89 22.50
N ALA A 318 2.78 14.15 23.10
CA ALA A 318 2.30 14.35 24.46
C ALA A 318 2.52 13.14 25.37
#